data_AF-A0AAV6VP06-F1
#
_entry.id   AF-A0AAV6VP06-F1
#
_cell.length_a   1.000
_cell.length_b   1.000
_cell.length_c   1.000
_cell.angle_alpha   90.00
_cell.angle_beta   90.00
_cell.angle_gamma   90.00
#
_symmetry.space_group_name_H-M   'P 1'
#
loop_
_entity.id
_entity.type
_entity.pdbx_description
1 polymer ?
#
loop_
_entity_poly.entity_id
_entity_poly.type
_entity_poly.pdbx_seq_one_letter_code
_entity_poly.pdbx_strand_id
1 'polypeptide(L)'
;MERKRRDLTVKEKVDILNRYDKLQKMSQKSAAVQLQVSQPLLCKILKNRDDIEIKCNLNGNLNCKRNRDGKDKEVESALKLWFTNVRERDARVNGPILRQKAEDLAAKLGKGNFVAQETALVPLK
;
A
#
# COMPACT_ATOMS: atom_id res chain seq x y z
N MET A 1 -0.39 24.07 -21.68
CA MET A 1 0.06 22.65 -21.64
C MET A 1 -0.83 21.90 -20.66
N GLU A 2 -1.66 21.00 -21.17
CA GLU A 2 -2.56 20.18 -20.35
C GLU A 2 -1.72 19.13 -19.60
N ARG A 3 -1.47 19.33 -18.31
CA ARG A 3 -0.79 18.33 -17.48
C ARG A 3 -1.79 17.23 -17.16
N LYS A 4 -1.80 16.17 -17.98
CA LYS A 4 -2.60 14.97 -17.73
C LYS A 4 -2.28 14.42 -16.34
N ARG A 5 -3.28 14.28 -15.49
CA ARG A 5 -3.13 13.79 -14.12
C ARG A 5 -2.59 12.35 -14.16
N ARG A 6 -1.36 12.16 -13.69
CA ARG A 6 -0.72 10.84 -13.57
C ARG A 6 -0.61 10.46 -12.10
N ASP A 7 -1.13 9.30 -11.74
CA ASP A 7 -0.90 8.69 -10.43
C ASP A 7 0.50 8.06 -10.41
N LEU A 8 1.34 8.48 -9.44
CA LEU A 8 2.65 7.89 -9.18
C LEU A 8 2.53 6.58 -8.39
N THR A 9 3.37 5.62 -8.75
CA THR A 9 3.59 4.37 -8.01
C THR A 9 4.28 4.62 -6.68
N VAL A 10 4.23 3.65 -5.76
CA VAL A 10 4.99 3.72 -4.49
C VAL A 10 6.48 3.84 -4.77
N LYS A 11 7.00 3.07 -5.73
CA LYS A 11 8.42 3.13 -6.15
C LYS A 11 8.84 4.53 -6.59
N GLU A 12 8.06 5.18 -7.46
CA GLU A 12 8.36 6.53 -7.93
C GLU A 12 8.33 7.56 -6.79
N LYS A 13 7.42 7.41 -5.82
CA LYS A 13 7.37 8.30 -4.65
C LYS A 13 8.58 8.13 -3.73
N VAL A 14 9.01 6.89 -3.48
CA VAL A 14 10.22 6.58 -2.70
C VAL A 14 11.47 7.13 -3.41
N ASP A 15 11.56 6.99 -4.73
CA ASP A 15 12.66 7.58 -5.51
C ASP A 15 12.70 9.10 -5.38
N ILE A 16 11.56 9.78 -5.43
CA ILE A 16 11.47 11.23 -5.20
C ILE A 16 11.96 11.60 -3.78
N LEU A 17 11.56 10.85 -2.76
CA LEU A 17 12.02 11.06 -1.37
C LEU A 17 13.54 10.87 -1.26
N ASN A 18 14.07 9.78 -1.79
CA ASN A 18 15.51 9.49 -1.79
C ASN A 18 16.33 10.56 -2.50
N ARG A 19 15.83 11.08 -3.63
CA ARG A 19 16.49 12.18 -4.34
C ARG A 19 16.40 13.46 -3.53
N TYR A 20 15.24 13.75 -2.92
CA TYR A 20 15.05 14.92 -2.07
C TYR A 20 16.01 14.93 -0.87
N ASP A 21 16.22 13.79 -0.21
CA ASP A 21 17.12 13.67 0.94
C ASP A 21 18.60 13.85 0.58
N LYS A 22 18.96 13.57 -0.69
CA LYS A 22 20.30 13.82 -1.23
C LYS A 22 20.54 15.28 -1.63
N LEU A 23 19.48 16.10 -1.70
CA LEU A 23 19.61 17.52 -2.03
C LEU A 23 20.12 18.30 -0.82
N GLN A 24 20.87 19.37 -1.10
CA GLN A 24 21.22 20.37 -0.08
C GLN A 24 19.94 21.02 0.48
N LYS A 25 19.95 21.39 1.77
CA LYS A 25 18.83 22.11 2.39
C LYS A 25 18.49 23.36 1.58
N MET A 26 17.29 23.37 1.01
CA MET A 26 16.77 24.46 0.19
C MET A 26 15.25 24.56 0.28
N SER A 27 14.67 25.59 -0.32
CA SER A 27 13.21 25.74 -0.36
C SER A 27 12.54 24.61 -1.14
N GLN A 28 11.33 24.21 -0.75
CA GLN A 28 10.55 23.19 -1.46
C GLN A 28 10.29 23.56 -2.93
N LYS A 29 10.19 24.86 -3.24
CA LYS A 29 10.04 25.35 -4.61
C LYS A 29 11.29 25.06 -5.45
N SER A 30 12.47 25.34 -4.89
CA SER A 30 13.77 25.07 -5.55
C SER A 30 13.99 23.56 -5.71
N ALA A 31 13.70 22.78 -4.67
CA ALA A 31 13.80 21.33 -4.72
C ALA A 31 12.87 20.72 -5.76
N ALA A 32 11.62 21.21 -5.87
CA ALA A 32 10.67 20.73 -6.88
C ALA A 32 11.18 20.95 -8.31
N VAL A 33 11.83 22.09 -8.58
CA VAL A 33 12.46 22.37 -9.88
C VAL A 33 13.61 21.40 -10.16
N GLN A 34 14.51 21.18 -9.19
CA GLN A 34 15.62 20.24 -9.36
C GLN A 34 15.16 18.78 -9.56
N LEU A 35 14.10 18.39 -8.85
CA LEU A 35 13.50 17.06 -8.95
C LEU A 35 12.58 16.92 -10.18
N GLN A 36 12.38 17.99 -10.96
CA GLN A 36 11.46 18.05 -12.10
C GLN A 36 10.02 17.63 -11.77
N VAL A 37 9.57 17.93 -10.55
CA VAL A 37 8.20 17.66 -10.08
C VAL A 37 7.46 18.97 -9.81
N SER A 38 6.12 18.93 -9.78
CA SER A 38 5.36 20.10 -9.35
C SER A 38 5.50 20.30 -7.84
N GLN A 39 5.60 21.56 -7.39
CA GLN A 39 5.67 21.88 -5.96
C GLN A 39 4.51 21.26 -5.15
N PRO A 40 3.22 21.32 -5.59
CA PRO A 40 2.13 20.71 -4.84
C PRO A 40 2.27 19.19 -4.69
N LEU A 41 2.85 18.52 -5.70
CA LEU A 41 3.11 17.09 -5.66
C LEU A 41 4.21 16.75 -4.64
N LEU A 42 5.30 17.51 -4.63
CA LEU A 42 6.38 17.34 -3.66
C LEU A 42 5.88 17.56 -2.23
N CYS A 43 5.13 18.64 -1.98
CA CYS A 43 4.51 18.88 -0.67
C CYS A 43 3.61 17.71 -0.23
N LYS A 44 2.82 17.15 -1.15
CA LYS A 44 1.94 16.01 -0.86
C LYS A 44 2.71 14.72 -0.56
N ILE A 45 3.82 14.47 -1.28
CA ILE A 45 4.69 13.31 -1.03
C ILE A 45 5.35 13.44 0.34
N LEU A 46 5.90 14.62 0.67
CA LEU A 46 6.56 14.86 1.96
C LEU A 46 5.59 14.74 3.14
N LYS A 47 4.34 15.21 2.99
CA LYS A 47 3.30 15.06 4.03
C LYS A 47 2.93 13.61 4.31
N ASN A 48 3.02 12.73 3.31
CA ASN A 48 2.64 11.32 3.41
C ASN A 48 3.88 10.40 3.45
N ARG A 49 5.03 10.93 3.90
CA ARG A 49 6.31 10.22 3.85
C ARG A 49 6.27 8.90 4.60
N ASP A 50 5.82 8.92 5.85
CA ASP A 50 5.77 7.73 6.71
C ASP A 50 4.92 6.62 6.08
N ASP A 51 3.74 6.97 5.56
CA ASP A 51 2.87 6.03 4.86
C ASP A 51 3.52 5.39 3.62
N ILE A 52 4.35 6.16 2.89
CA ILE A 52 5.05 5.70 1.69
C ILE A 52 6.17 4.74 2.08
N GLU A 53 6.94 5.07 3.12
CA GLU A 53 8.04 4.25 3.63
C GLU A 53 7.52 2.94 4.24
N ILE A 54 6.46 3.00 5.06
CA ILE A 54 5.79 1.81 5.61
C ILE A 54 5.33 0.88 4.47
N LYS A 55 4.73 1.42 3.41
CA LYS A 55 4.29 0.61 2.25
C LYS A 55 5.43 -0.03 1.49
N CYS A 56 6.56 0.66 1.39
CA CYS A 56 7.76 0.13 0.78
C CYS A 56 8.32 -1.05 1.59
N ASN A 57 8.40 -0.89 2.92
CA ASN A 57 8.95 -1.88 3.84
C ASN A 57 8.04 -3.11 4.04
N LEU A 58 6.71 -2.94 4.03
CA LEU A 58 5.75 -4.04 4.18
C LEU A 58 5.63 -4.95 2.93
N ASN A 59 6.60 -4.89 2.01
CA ASN A 59 6.62 -5.62 0.74
C ASN A 59 5.29 -5.51 -0.02
N GLY A 60 4.66 -4.33 0.03
CA GLY A 60 3.52 -4.04 -0.82
C GLY A 60 3.97 -4.02 -2.29
N ASN A 61 3.08 -4.36 -3.22
CA ASN A 61 3.35 -4.22 -4.65
C ASN A 61 3.80 -2.78 -4.95
N LEU A 62 5.11 -2.58 -5.19
CA LEU A 62 5.72 -1.26 -5.34
C LEU A 62 5.24 -0.52 -6.59
N ASN A 63 4.66 -1.26 -7.55
CA ASN A 63 4.03 -0.71 -8.75
C ASN A 63 2.58 -0.24 -8.49
N CYS A 64 2.07 -0.44 -7.28
CA CYS A 64 0.73 0.01 -6.93
C CYS A 64 0.64 1.53 -6.91
N LYS A 65 -0.40 2.07 -7.57
CA LYS A 65 -0.66 3.52 -7.66
C LYS A 65 -1.63 4.02 -6.60
N ARG A 66 -2.49 3.14 -6.05
CA ARG A 66 -3.58 3.48 -5.13
C ARG A 66 -3.66 2.52 -3.97
N ASN A 67 -3.93 3.04 -2.78
CA ASN A 67 -4.30 2.19 -1.67
C ASN A 67 -5.73 1.68 -1.90
N ARG A 68 -5.91 0.37 -1.95
CA ARG A 68 -7.22 -0.24 -1.74
C ARG A 68 -7.13 -0.90 -0.38
N ASP A 69 -7.59 -0.18 0.63
CA ASP A 69 -7.86 -0.79 1.93
C ASP A 69 -9.25 -1.40 1.83
N GLY A 70 -9.44 -2.65 2.26
CA GLY A 70 -10.78 -3.16 2.48
C GLY A 70 -11.45 -2.48 3.66
N LYS A 71 -12.71 -2.87 3.90
CA LYS A 71 -13.53 -2.30 4.97
C LYS A 71 -12.88 -2.47 6.36
N ASP A 72 -12.10 -3.53 6.55
CA ASP A 72 -11.52 -3.89 7.85
C ASP A 72 -10.02 -4.20 7.75
N LYS A 73 -9.19 -3.15 7.90
CA LYS A 73 -7.73 -3.23 7.83
C LYS A 73 -7.12 -4.27 8.77
N GLU A 74 -7.71 -4.43 9.95
CA GLU A 74 -7.23 -5.36 10.98
C GLU A 74 -7.45 -6.82 10.57
N VAL A 75 -8.63 -7.14 10.01
CA VAL A 75 -8.95 -8.47 9.50
C VAL A 75 -8.07 -8.78 8.28
N GLU A 76 -7.92 -7.83 7.35
CA GLU A 76 -7.05 -8.00 6.19
C GLU A 76 -5.58 -8.21 6.57
N SER A 77 -5.08 -7.48 7.57
CA SER A 77 -3.70 -7.62 8.05
C SER A 77 -3.48 -8.99 8.69
N ALA A 78 -4.40 -9.44 9.55
CA ALA A 78 -4.36 -10.78 10.14
C ALA A 78 -4.44 -11.89 9.08
N LEU A 79 -5.30 -11.70 8.08
CA LEU A 79 -5.46 -12.66 6.98
C LEU A 79 -4.21 -12.73 6.10
N LYS A 80 -3.60 -11.57 5.78
CA LYS A 80 -2.34 -11.50 5.02
C LYS A 80 -1.21 -12.21 5.76
N LEU A 81 -1.07 -11.98 7.08
CA LEU A 81 -0.08 -12.67 7.92
C LEU A 81 -0.27 -14.19 7.91
N TRP A 82 -1.51 -14.65 8.12
CA TRP A 82 -1.83 -16.07 8.06
C TRP A 82 -1.53 -16.67 6.68
N PHE A 83 -1.90 -15.97 5.60
CA PHE A 83 -1.69 -16.46 4.24
C PHE A 83 -0.20 -16.60 3.91
N THR A 84 0.64 -15.63 4.29
CA THR A 84 2.11 -15.73 4.13
C THR A 84 2.66 -16.96 4.84
N ASN A 85 2.29 -17.15 6.11
CA ASN A 85 2.74 -18.31 6.91
C ASN A 85 2.29 -19.65 6.33
N VAL A 86 1.11 -19.72 5.70
CA VAL A 86 0.60 -20.96 5.09
C VAL A 86 1.23 -21.22 3.73
N ARG A 87 1.52 -20.17 2.94
CA ARG A 87 2.23 -20.31 1.66
C ARG A 87 3.69 -20.73 1.83
N GLU A 88 4.35 -20.28 2.89
CA GLU A 88 5.71 -20.74 3.24
C GLU A 88 5.75 -22.25 3.56
N ARG A 89 4.60 -22.84 3.92
CA ARG A 89 4.44 -24.27 4.20
C ARG A 89 3.90 -25.07 3.00
N ASP A 90 3.96 -24.49 1.79
CA ASP A 90 3.54 -25.07 0.51
C ASP A 90 2.09 -25.61 0.45
N ALA A 91 1.21 -25.11 1.31
CA ALA A 91 -0.20 -25.47 1.27
C ALA A 91 -0.92 -24.65 0.18
N ARG A 92 -1.58 -25.34 -0.76
CA ARG A 92 -2.45 -24.70 -1.75
C ARG A 92 -3.68 -24.12 -1.07
N VAL A 93 -3.65 -22.82 -0.79
CA VAL A 93 -4.83 -22.09 -0.30
C VAL A 93 -5.72 -21.73 -1.49
N ASN A 94 -6.96 -22.23 -1.47
CA ASN A 94 -7.99 -21.86 -2.44
C ASN A 94 -8.89 -20.72 -1.89
N GLY A 95 -9.71 -20.13 -2.77
CA GLY A 95 -10.61 -19.03 -2.40
C GLY A 95 -11.55 -19.34 -1.22
N PRO A 96 -12.21 -20.50 -1.17
CA PRO A 96 -13.07 -20.90 -0.05
C PRO A 96 -12.35 -20.98 1.30
N ILE A 97 -11.15 -21.58 1.34
CA ILE A 97 -10.34 -21.66 2.58
C ILE A 97 -9.95 -20.26 3.05
N LEU A 98 -9.57 -19.38 2.13
CA LEU A 98 -9.21 -18.00 2.44
C LEU A 98 -10.40 -17.22 3.01
N ARG A 99 -11.61 -17.45 2.47
CA ARG A 99 -12.86 -16.85 2.96
C ARG A 99 -13.20 -17.31 4.37
N GLN A 100 -13.23 -18.63 4.61
CA GLN A 100 -13.52 -19.19 5.92
C GLN A 100 -12.56 -18.61 6.96
N LYS A 101 -11.27 -18.48 6.61
CA LYS A 101 -10.29 -17.91 7.52
C LYS A 101 -10.52 -16.42 7.82
N ALA A 102 -10.95 -15.64 6.82
CA ALA A 102 -11.27 -14.24 7.01
C ALA A 102 -12.45 -14.06 7.98
N GLU A 103 -13.49 -14.88 7.84
CA GLU A 103 -14.65 -14.89 8.73
C GLU A 103 -14.26 -15.34 10.16
N ASP A 104 -13.45 -16.39 10.30
CA ASP A 104 -12.92 -16.84 11.60
C ASP A 104 -12.09 -15.76 12.30
N LEU A 105 -11.24 -15.04 11.56
CA LEU A 105 -10.41 -13.96 12.08
C LEU A 105 -11.27 -12.77 12.48
N ALA A 106 -12.29 -12.43 11.70
CA ALA A 106 -13.22 -11.37 12.04
C ALA A 106 -14.03 -11.69 13.30
N ALA A 107 -14.50 -12.93 13.45
CA ALA A 107 -15.18 -13.39 14.66
C ALA A 107 -14.28 -13.26 15.90
N LYS A 108 -13.00 -13.65 15.79
CA LYS A 108 -12.00 -13.49 16.87
C LYS A 108 -11.71 -12.04 17.24
N LEU A 109 -11.85 -11.12 16.28
CA LEU A 109 -11.66 -9.68 16.47
C LEU A 109 -12.96 -8.98 16.91
N GLY A 110 -14.03 -9.73 17.24
CA GLY A 110 -15.32 -9.17 17.65
C GLY A 110 -16.13 -8.54 16.50
N LYS A 111 -15.75 -8.78 15.25
CA LYS A 111 -16.39 -8.23 14.04
C LYS A 111 -17.39 -9.22 13.45
N GLY A 112 -18.42 -9.56 14.22
CA GLY A 112 -19.43 -10.57 13.83
C GLY A 112 -20.23 -10.24 12.56
N ASN A 113 -20.25 -8.97 12.13
CA ASN A 113 -20.93 -8.53 10.90
C ASN A 113 -20.03 -8.56 9.66
N PHE A 114 -18.80 -9.07 9.77
CA PHE A 114 -17.88 -9.15 8.64
C PHE A 114 -18.32 -10.27 7.69
N VAL A 115 -18.71 -9.89 6.47
CA VAL A 115 -19.00 -10.83 5.39
C VAL A 115 -17.93 -10.69 4.33
N ALA A 116 -17.13 -11.74 4.17
CA ALA A 116 -16.12 -11.79 3.12
C ALA A 116 -16.81 -11.92 1.75
N GLN A 117 -16.84 -10.81 0.99
CA GLN A 117 -17.41 -10.80 -0.36
C GLN A 117 -16.46 -11.50 -1.35
N GLU A 118 -17.02 -12.34 -2.23
CA GLU A 118 -16.31 -13.13 -3.23
C GLU A 118 -15.37 -12.29 -4.13
N THR A 119 -15.72 -11.03 -4.36
CA THR A 119 -14.96 -10.07 -5.18
C THR A 119 -13.71 -9.49 -4.50
N ALA A 120 -13.53 -9.67 -3.19
CA ALA A 120 -12.39 -9.12 -2.43
C ALA A 120 -11.12 -9.99 -2.50
N LEU A 121 -11.23 -11.23 -2.98
CA LEU A 121 -10.12 -12.18 -3.07
C LEU A 121 -9.42 -12.09 -4.44
N VAL A 122 -8.91 -10.91 -4.78
CA VAL A 122 -8.04 -10.77 -5.95
C VAL A 122 -6.71 -11.43 -5.60
N PRO A 123 -6.11 -12.26 -6.48
CA PRO A 123 -4.96 -13.08 -6.15
C PRO A 123 -3.83 -12.22 -5.59
N LEU A 124 -3.35 -12.61 -4.41
CA LEU A 124 -2.07 -12.20 -3.85
C LEU A 124 -0.97 -12.65 -4.84
N LYS A 125 -0.76 -11.82 -5.86
CA LYS A 125 0.36 -11.88 -6.80
C LYS A 125 1.46 -10.94 -6.33
#